data_AF-A0A2V8GWJ2-F1
#
_entry.id   AF-A0A2V8GWJ2-F1
#
_cell.length_a   1.000
_cell.length_b   1.000
_cell.length_c   1.000
_cell.angle_alpha   90.00
_cell.angle_beta   90.00
_cell.angle_gamma   90.00
#
_symmetry.space_group_name_H-M   'P 1'
#
loop_
_entity.id
_entity.type
_entity.pdbx_description
1 polymer ?
#
loop_
_entity_poly.entity_id
_entity_poly.type
_entity_poly.pdbx_seq_one_letter_code
_entity_poly.pdbx_strand_id
1 'polypeptide(L)' 'MSRLLERVAGGEEIVIAKAGKPVARLVPAVVQGKRLLGQDKGQVFIADDFDAALPEEMLAAFER' A
#
# COMPACT_ATOMS: atom_id res chain seq x y z
N MET A 1 24.47 20.29 5.83
CA MET A 1 23.47 19.21 5.68
C MET A 1 24.20 17.87 5.82
N SER A 2 23.56 16.80 6.32
CA SER A 2 24.23 15.49 6.43
C SER A 2 24.40 14.86 5.03
N ARG A 3 25.61 14.44 4.67
CA ARG A 3 25.94 13.83 3.36
C ARG A 3 25.11 12.58 3.05
N LEU A 4 24.72 11.81 4.06
CA LEU A 4 23.86 10.64 3.89
C LEU A 4 22.44 11.04 3.50
N LEU A 5 21.92 12.15 4.05
CA LEU A 5 20.59 12.64 3.74
C LEU A 5 20.52 13.21 2.31
N GLU A 6 21.58 13.85 1.81
CA GLU A 6 21.64 14.34 0.43
C GLU A 6 21.57 13.19 -0.60
N ARG A 7 22.30 12.10 -0.34
CA ARG A 7 22.28 10.89 -1.17
C ARG A 7 20.91 10.23 -1.18
N VAL A 8 20.31 10.08 0.01
CA VAL A 8 18.97 9.51 0.14
C VAL A 8 17.92 10.42 -0.50
N ALA A 9 18.03 11.73 -0.36
CA ALA A 9 17.16 12.68 -1.06
C ALA A 9 17.31 12.60 -2.59
N GLY A 10 18.50 12.24 -3.08
CA GLY A 10 18.78 11.93 -4.49
C GLY A 10 18.25 10.59 -4.99
N GLY A 11 17.61 9.79 -4.13
CA GLY A 11 16.99 8.50 -4.49
C GLY A 11 17.79 7.27 -4.10
N GLU A 12 18.93 7.41 -3.41
CA GLU A 12 19.71 6.26 -2.95
C GLU A 12 19.09 5.60 -1.70
N GLU A 13 19.10 4.27 -1.65
CA GLU A 13 18.82 3.52 -0.41
C GLU A 13 20.11 3.10 0.28
N ILE A 14 20.22 3.38 1.59
CA ILE A 14 21.42 3.08 2.37
C ILE A 14 21.08 2.13 3.51
N VAL A 15 21.73 0.96 3.54
CA VAL A 15 21.62 0.00 4.65
C VAL A 15 22.67 0.32 5.70
N ILE A 16 22.23 0.47 6.95
CA ILE A 16 23.09 0.62 8.12
C ILE A 16 23.25 -0.75 8.77
N ALA A 17 24.50 -1.22 8.90
CA ALA A 17 24.82 -2.51 9.50
C ALA A 17 25.69 -2.36 10.75
N LYS A 18 25.51 -3.26 11.72
CA LYS A 18 26.35 -3.42 12.91
C LYS A 18 26.98 -4.81 12.89
N ALA A 19 28.32 -4.88 12.83
CA ALA A 19 29.06 -6.14 12.71
C ALA A 19 28.57 -7.04 11.55
N GLY A 20 28.39 -6.44 10.37
CA GLY A 20 27.92 -7.14 9.16
C GLY A 20 26.43 -7.48 9.14
N LYS A 21 25.69 -7.23 10.25
CA LYS A 21 24.24 -7.47 10.32
C LYS A 21 23.47 -6.18 10.05
N PRO A 22 22.58 -6.12 9.05
CA PRO A 22 21.70 -4.96 8.84
C PRO A 22 20.88 -4.65 10.11
N VAL A 23 20.83 -3.38 10.49
CA VAL A 23 20.07 -2.90 11.67
C VAL A 23 19.07 -1.80 11.33
N ALA A 24 19.30 -1.04 10.26
CA ALA A 24 18.38 -0.03 9.78
C ALA A 24 18.58 0.22 8.28
N ARG A 25 17.63 0.91 7.66
CA ARG A 25 17.73 1.38 6.27
C ARG A 25 17.24 2.81 6.19
N LEU A 26 18.01 3.67 5.53
CA LEU A 26 17.61 5.02 5.16
C LEU A 26 17.08 4.96 3.74
N VAL A 27 15.85 5.42 3.55
CA VAL A 27 15.15 5.47 2.27
C VAL A 27 14.57 6.87 2.06
N PRO A 28 14.35 7.30 0.81
CA PRO A 28 13.67 8.56 0.54
C PRO A 28 12.33 8.63 1.28
N ALA A 29 12.08 9.73 1.97
CA ALA A 29 10.78 9.95 2.58
C ALA A 29 9.76 10.24 1.47
N VAL A 30 8.78 9.36 1.31
CA VAL A 30 7.66 9.58 0.39
C VAL A 30 6.58 10.32 1.16
N VAL A 31 6.32 11.57 0.79
CA VAL A 31 5.13 12.27 1.27
C VAL A 31 3.94 11.63 0.57
N GLN A 32 3.21 10.77 1.27
CA GLN A 32 1.93 10.30 0.76
C GLN A 32 1.03 11.53 0.58
N GLY A 33 0.47 11.68 -0.60
CA GLY A 33 -0.51 12.74 -0.88
C GLY A 33 -1.66 12.65 0.12
N LYS A 34 -2.32 13.79 0.36
CA LYS A 34 -3.55 13.78 1.16
C LYS A 34 -4.56 12.85 0.49
N ARG A 35 -5.07 11.87 1.24
CA ARG A 35 -6.14 10.98 0.77
C ARG A 35 -7.32 11.84 0.33
N LEU A 36 -7.70 11.76 -0.94
CA LEU A 36 -8.89 12.41 -1.45
C LEU A 36 -10.08 11.46 -1.28
N LEU A 37 -11.09 11.88 -0.51
CA LEU A 37 -12.32 11.11 -0.33
C LEU A 37 -13.28 11.35 -1.49
N GLY A 38 -14.17 10.39 -1.76
CA GLY A 38 -15.27 10.55 -2.71
C GLY A 38 -14.87 10.55 -4.18
N GLN A 39 -13.71 9.98 -4.54
CA GLN A 39 -13.27 9.87 -5.94
C GLN A 39 -14.27 9.11 -6.82
N ASP A 40 -14.99 8.14 -6.23
CA ASP A 40 -15.98 7.32 -6.94
C ASP A 40 -17.43 7.72 -6.62
N LYS A 41 -17.64 8.96 -6.15
CA LYS A 41 -18.99 9.43 -5.82
C LYS A 41 -19.90 9.35 -7.04
N GLY A 42 -20.98 8.57 -6.91
CA GLY A 42 -21.96 8.36 -7.99
C GLY A 42 -21.53 7.35 -9.05
N GLN A 43 -20.35 6.75 -8.92
CA GLN A 43 -19.88 5.67 -9.81
C GLN A 43 -20.18 4.27 -9.25
N VAL A 44 -20.51 4.19 -7.96
CA VAL A 44 -20.88 2.93 -7.30
C VAL A 44 -22.39 2.78 -7.31
N PHE A 45 -22.86 1.66 -7.84
CA PHE A 45 -24.24 1.20 -7.78
C PHE A 45 -24.28 -0.11 -6.99
N ILE A 46 -25.21 -0.20 -6.04
CA ILE A 46 -25.50 -1.43 -5.29
C ILE A 46 -26.76 -2.02 -5.91
N ALA A 47 -26.68 -3.25 -6.40
CA ALA A 47 -27.83 -3.96 -6.96
C ALA A 47 -28.86 -4.29 -5.86
N ASP A 48 -30.13 -4.38 -6.23
CA ASP A 48 -31.23 -4.65 -5.29
C ASP A 48 -31.07 -6.01 -4.58
N ASP A 49 -30.38 -6.96 -5.22
CA ASP A 49 -30.09 -8.30 -4.73
C ASP A 49 -28.68 -8.46 -4.16
N PHE A 50 -27.99 -7.35 -3.83
CA PHE A 50 -26.62 -7.39 -3.33
C PHE A 50 -26.43 -8.30 -2.10
N ASP A 51 -27.41 -8.31 -1.19
CA ASP A 51 -27.40 -9.14 0.02
C ASP A 51 -28.02 -10.53 -0.20
N ALA A 52 -28.38 -10.89 -1.44
CA ALA A 52 -28.91 -12.22 -1.74
C ALA A 52 -27.83 -13.29 -1.61
N ALA A 53 -28.26 -14.54 -1.40
CA ALA A 53 -27.35 -15.67 -1.37
C ALA A 53 -26.61 -15.80 -2.72
N LEU A 54 -25.32 -16.13 -2.66
CA LEU A 54 -24.53 -16.42 -3.86
C LEU A 54 -25.11 -17.65 -4.60
N PRO A 55 -25.04 -17.67 -5.94
CA PRO A 55 -25.32 -18.89 -6.71
C PRO A 55 -24.46 -20.06 -6.25
N GLU A 56 -25.02 -21.27 -6.28
CA GLU A 56 -24.40 -22.48 -5.73
C GLU A 56 -23.03 -22.77 -6.33
N GLU A 57 -22.87 -22.59 -7.66
CA GLU A 57 -21.58 -22.75 -8.32
C GLU A 57 -20.50 -21.76 -7.82
N MET A 58 -20.92 -20.56 -7.40
CA MET A 58 -20.03 -19.51 -6.95
C MET A 58 -19.67 -19.71 -5.48
N LEU A 59 -20.64 -20.10 -4.64
CA LEU A 59 -20.44 -20.40 -3.22
C LEU A 59 -19.44 -21.56 -3.04
N ALA A 60 -19.56 -22.62 -3.86
CA ALA A 60 -18.66 -23.77 -3.84
C ALA A 60 -17.17 -23.40 -4.08
N ALA A 61 -16.88 -22.27 -4.71
CA ALA A 61 -15.51 -21.80 -4.93
C ALA A 61 -14.86 -21.23 -3.65
N PHE A 62 -15.65 -20.76 -2.69
CA PHE A 62 -15.16 -20.16 -1.42
C PHE A 62 -15.06 -21.17 -0.27
N GLU A 63 -15.72 -22.33 -0.36
CA GLU A 63 -15.79 -23.35 0.70
C GLU A 63 -14.74 -24.48 0.55
N ARG A 64 -13.67 -24.23 -0.21
CA ARG A 64 -12.56 -25.19 -0.38
C ARG A 64 -11.47 -25.08 0.67
#